data_AF-A0A3D2F9H1-F1
#
_entry.id   AF-A0A3D2F9H1-F1
#
_cell.length_a   1.000
_cell.length_b   1.000
_cell.length_c   1.000
_cell.angle_alpha   90.00
_cell.angle_beta   90.00
_cell.angle_gamma   90.00
#
_symmetry.space_group_name_H-M   'P 1'
#
loop_
_entity.id
_entity.type
_entity.pdbx_description
1 polymer ?
#
loop_
_entity_poly.entity_id
_entity_poly.type
_entity_poly.pdbx_seq_one_letter_code
_entity_poly.pdbx_strand_id
1 'polypeptide(L)'
;MANASSEQLIKWLEGTFATRFILGVIVFNAVILGLETSQTVMGTMGGLLKTLDVICLSIFVLEIILKLIAYRHRFFTNGWNLFDFVIVGIALLPSGGALSVLRALRILRVLRVISISPSLRTVVEGLVSALPGMGSVVVLMSIIFYVGAVIATKLFAGSHPEFFSSLGASAYSLFQIMTLESWS
;
A
#
# COMPACT_ATOMS: atom_id res chain seq x y z
N MET A 1 -4.65 -26.10 -21.55
CA MET A 1 -4.30 -27.34 -20.82
C MET A 1 -3.23 -26.99 -19.80
N ALA A 2 -3.54 -27.02 -18.50
CA ALA A 2 -2.54 -26.81 -17.45
C ALA A 2 -1.66 -28.07 -17.38
N ASN A 3 -0.34 -27.91 -17.48
CA ASN A 3 0.58 -29.04 -17.35
C ASN A 3 0.55 -29.54 -15.89
N ALA A 4 0.60 -30.85 -15.67
CA ALA A 4 0.59 -31.45 -14.33
C ALA A 4 1.66 -30.86 -13.37
N SER A 5 2.77 -30.35 -13.92
CA SER A 5 3.80 -29.63 -13.17
C SER A 5 3.32 -28.30 -12.58
N SER A 6 2.47 -27.55 -13.28
CA SER A 6 1.91 -26.29 -12.77
C SER A 6 0.95 -26.51 -11.61
N GLU A 7 0.16 -27.58 -11.61
CA GLU A 7 -0.74 -27.90 -10.50
C GLU A 7 0.00 -28.33 -9.24
N GLN A 8 1.11 -29.08 -9.39
CA GLN A 8 1.96 -29.44 -8.26
C GLN A 8 2.63 -28.21 -7.64
N LEU A 9 3.09 -27.27 -8.47
CA LEU A 9 3.65 -25.99 -8.01
C LEU A 9 2.62 -25.15 -7.26
N ILE A 10 1.37 -25.07 -7.76
CA ILE A 10 0.28 -24.36 -7.08
C ILE A 10 0.02 -24.99 -5.71
N LYS A 11 -0.12 -26.32 -5.63
CA LYS A 11 -0.35 -27.02 -4.35
C LYS A 11 0.78 -26.78 -3.34
N TRP A 12 2.02 -26.70 -3.82
CA TRP A 12 3.17 -26.41 -2.97
C TRP A 12 3.18 -24.94 -2.49
N LEU A 13 2.92 -23.98 -3.40
CA LEU A 13 2.86 -22.55 -3.10
C LEU A 13 1.71 -22.19 -2.13
N GLU A 14 0.55 -22.82 -2.30
CA GLU A 14 -0.62 -22.67 -1.42
C GLU A 14 -0.52 -23.53 -0.15
N GLY A 15 0.54 -24.33 -0.03
CA GLY A 15 0.78 -25.15 1.14
C GLY A 15 0.97 -24.33 2.41
N THR A 16 0.54 -24.89 3.54
CA THR A 16 0.69 -24.26 4.87
C THR A 16 2.14 -23.91 5.19
N PHE A 17 3.09 -24.72 4.74
CA PHE A 17 4.52 -24.47 4.94
C PHE A 17 5.00 -23.22 4.19
N ALA A 18 4.78 -23.14 2.88
CA ALA A 18 5.18 -22.00 2.06
C ALA A 18 4.52 -20.71 2.56
N THR A 19 3.22 -20.77 2.87
CA THR A 19 2.46 -19.64 3.41
C THR A 19 3.02 -19.13 4.74
N ARG A 20 3.28 -20.03 5.71
CA ARG A 20 3.87 -19.66 7.01
C ARG A 20 5.30 -19.15 6.88
N PHE A 21 6.08 -19.73 5.97
CA PHE A 21 7.44 -19.27 5.69
C PHE A 21 7.44 -17.82 5.17
N ILE A 22 6.66 -17.53 4.12
CA ILE A 22 6.57 -16.18 3.56
C ILE A 22 6.01 -15.19 4.60
N LEU A 23 5.00 -15.59 5.39
CA LEU A 23 4.52 -14.77 6.50
C LEU A 23 5.63 -14.46 7.50
N GLY A 24 6.44 -15.45 7.88
CA GLY A 24 7.59 -15.26 8.76
C GLY A 24 8.61 -14.26 8.18
N VAL A 25 8.90 -14.36 6.87
CA VAL A 25 9.78 -13.41 6.17
C VAL A 25 9.19 -11.99 6.15
N ILE A 26 7.87 -11.84 5.97
CA ILE A 26 7.19 -10.53 6.03
C ILE A 26 7.33 -9.91 7.42
N VAL A 27 7.05 -10.67 8.48
CA VAL A 27 7.16 -10.18 9.87
C VAL A 27 8.60 -9.82 10.20
N PHE A 28 9.56 -10.68 9.82
CA PHE A 28 10.98 -10.42 10.02
C PHE A 28 11.44 -9.14 9.29
N ASN A 29 11.01 -8.96 8.03
CA ASN A 29 11.32 -7.76 7.27
C ASN A 29 10.68 -6.50 7.88
N ALA A 30 9.47 -6.59 8.42
CA ALA A 30 8.84 -5.48 9.14
C ALA A 30 9.66 -5.05 10.37
N VAL A 31 10.20 -6.02 11.13
CA VAL A 31 11.11 -5.73 12.26
C VAL A 31 12.38 -5.04 11.77
N ILE A 32 12.98 -5.50 10.67
CA ILE A 32 14.15 -4.83 10.06
C ILE A 32 13.83 -3.37 9.73
N LEU A 33 12.71 -3.09 9.05
CA LEU A 33 12.30 -1.71 8.73
C LEU A 33 12.12 -0.85 9.99
N GLY A 34 11.55 -1.41 11.06
CA GLY A 34 11.45 -0.72 12.35
C GLY A 34 12.84 -0.37 12.91
N LEU A 35 13.77 -1.32 12.88
CA LEU A 35 15.16 -1.10 13.29
C LEU A 35 15.90 -0.09 12.40
N GLU A 36 15.58 -0.03 11.09
CA GLU A 36 16.17 0.95 10.18
C GLU A 36 15.83 2.40 10.57
N THR A 37 14.76 2.60 11.34
CA THR A 37 14.30 3.93 11.77
C THR A 37 15.19 4.51 12.90
N SER A 38 15.91 3.66 13.63
CA SER A 38 16.83 4.10 14.69
C SER A 38 18.21 4.44 14.13
N GLN A 39 18.62 5.71 14.28
CA GLN A 39 19.95 6.14 13.85
C GLN A 39 21.08 5.41 14.59
N THR A 40 20.90 5.08 15.87
CA THR A 40 21.87 4.33 16.67
C THR A 40 22.11 2.93 16.11
N VAL A 41 21.03 2.22 15.76
CA VAL A 41 21.13 0.85 15.21
C VAL A 41 21.70 0.89 13.79
N MET A 42 21.33 1.89 12.98
CA MET A 42 21.89 2.08 11.65
C MET A 42 23.40 2.36 11.68
N GLY A 43 23.89 3.07 12.70
CA GLY A 43 25.32 3.33 12.90
C GLY A 43 26.14 2.08 13.21
N THR A 44 25.59 1.14 13.99
CA THR A 44 26.31 -0.07 14.41
C THR A 44 26.10 -1.25 13.46
N MET A 45 24.89 -1.42 12.93
CA MET A 45 24.47 -2.63 12.19
C MET A 45 23.82 -2.32 10.83
N GLY A 46 23.91 -1.08 10.33
CA GLY A 46 23.20 -0.65 9.12
C GLY A 46 23.54 -1.46 7.86
N GLY A 47 24.79 -1.87 7.70
CA GLY A 47 25.20 -2.74 6.58
C GLY A 47 24.53 -4.11 6.62
N LEU A 48 24.43 -4.71 7.81
CA LEU A 48 23.76 -5.99 8.03
C LEU A 48 22.26 -5.88 7.77
N LEU A 49 21.60 -4.85 8.34
CA LEU A 49 20.16 -4.63 8.16
C LEU A 49 19.78 -4.46 6.68
N LYS A 50 20.54 -3.66 5.93
CA LYS A 50 20.33 -3.48 4.49
C LYS A 50 20.51 -4.79 3.71
N THR A 51 21.52 -5.58 4.08
CA THR A 51 21.76 -6.89 3.44
C THR A 51 20.59 -7.84 3.70
N LEU A 52 20.09 -7.88 4.93
CA LEU A 52 18.92 -8.68 5.28
C LEU A 52 17.64 -8.19 4.57
N ASP A 53 17.44 -6.88 4.42
CA ASP A 53 16.31 -6.34 3.64
C ASP A 53 16.36 -6.80 2.18
N VAL A 54 17.54 -6.74 1.55
CA VAL A 54 17.74 -7.22 0.17
C VAL A 54 17.49 -8.72 0.04
N ILE A 55 17.89 -9.53 1.03
CA ILE A 55 17.59 -10.96 1.06
C ILE A 55 16.08 -11.19 1.14
N CYS A 56 15.37 -10.49 2.03
CA CYS A 56 13.92 -10.60 2.15
C CYS A 56 13.21 -10.21 0.84
N LEU A 57 13.63 -9.10 0.22
CA LEU A 57 13.11 -8.66 -1.08
C LEU A 57 13.35 -9.72 -2.16
N SER A 58 14.55 -10.31 -2.20
CA SER A 58 14.89 -11.36 -3.17
C SER A 58 13.98 -12.59 -3.04
N ILE A 59 13.65 -12.99 -1.80
CA ILE A 59 12.68 -14.07 -1.53
C ILE A 59 11.30 -13.72 -2.07
N PHE A 60 10.82 -12.48 -1.88
CA PHE A 60 9.52 -12.04 -2.39
C PHE A 60 9.47 -11.98 -3.91
N VAL A 61 10.56 -11.55 -4.55
CA VAL A 61 10.68 -11.55 -6.02
C VAL A 61 10.60 -12.98 -6.54
N LEU A 62 11.35 -13.90 -5.93
CA LEU A 62 11.32 -15.31 -6.32
C LEU A 62 9.92 -15.92 -6.16
N GLU A 63 9.26 -15.67 -5.04
CA GLU A 63 7.88 -16.11 -4.78
C GLU A 63 6.91 -15.60 -5.87
N ILE A 64 7.01 -14.34 -6.26
CA ILE A 64 6.15 -13.77 -7.31
C ILE A 64 6.45 -14.36 -8.68
N ILE A 65 7.72 -14.61 -9.01
CA ILE A 65 8.10 -15.31 -10.24
C ILE A 65 7.51 -16.72 -10.27
N LEU A 66 7.60 -17.46 -9.15
CA LEU A 66 7.02 -18.80 -9.04
C LEU A 66 5.50 -18.76 -9.21
N LYS A 67 4.80 -17.81 -8.57
CA LYS A 67 3.36 -17.60 -8.77
C LYS A 67 3.04 -17.24 -10.22
N LEU A 68 3.82 -16.40 -10.88
CA LEU A 68 3.60 -16.00 -12.27
C LEU A 68 3.72 -17.21 -13.23
N ILE A 69 4.72 -18.06 -13.02
CA ILE A 69 4.92 -19.30 -13.80
C ILE A 69 3.76 -20.28 -13.54
N ALA A 70 3.35 -20.43 -12.28
CA ALA A 70 2.31 -21.37 -11.86
C ALA A 70 0.91 -20.97 -12.37
N TYR A 71 0.49 -19.71 -12.17
CA TYR A 71 -0.85 -19.24 -12.52
C TYR A 71 -0.96 -18.65 -13.94
N ARG A 72 0.15 -18.24 -14.57
CA ARG A 72 0.19 -17.62 -15.91
C ARG A 72 -0.82 -16.46 -16.03
N HIS A 73 -1.73 -16.51 -17.01
CA HIS A 73 -2.75 -15.47 -17.18
C HIS A 73 -3.71 -15.33 -15.98
N ARG A 74 -3.96 -16.41 -15.24
CA ARG A 74 -4.83 -16.37 -14.05
C ARG A 74 -4.21 -15.55 -12.91
N PHE A 75 -2.89 -15.31 -12.95
CA PHE A 75 -2.21 -14.44 -11.99
C PHE A 75 -2.83 -13.03 -11.98
N PHE A 76 -3.05 -12.44 -13.16
CA PHE A 76 -3.55 -11.07 -13.30
C PHE A 76 -5.05 -10.92 -13.03
N THR A 77 -5.81 -12.02 -13.00
CA THR A 77 -7.23 -12.00 -12.64
C THR A 77 -7.48 -12.03 -11.12
N ASN A 78 -6.47 -12.35 -10.32
CA ASN A 78 -6.58 -12.38 -8.87
C ASN A 78 -6.06 -11.06 -8.28
N GLY A 79 -6.95 -10.29 -7.65
CA GLY A 79 -6.63 -8.99 -7.07
C GLY A 79 -5.51 -9.03 -6.01
N TRP A 80 -5.41 -10.10 -5.24
CA TRP A 80 -4.36 -10.27 -4.22
C TRP A 80 -2.99 -10.57 -4.84
N ASN A 81 -2.96 -11.33 -5.92
CA ASN A 81 -1.72 -11.57 -6.68
C ASN A 81 -1.23 -10.30 -7.37
N LEU A 82 -2.16 -9.52 -7.94
CA LEU A 82 -1.85 -8.23 -8.55
C LEU A 82 -1.35 -7.22 -7.49
N PHE A 83 -1.98 -7.18 -6.32
CA PHE A 83 -1.55 -6.36 -5.19
C PHE A 83 -0.10 -6.69 -4.79
N ASP A 84 0.21 -7.97 -4.57
CA ASP A 84 1.57 -8.40 -4.24
C ASP A 84 2.58 -8.04 -5.34
N PHE A 85 2.21 -8.21 -6.60
CA PHE A 85 3.05 -7.86 -7.74
C PHE A 85 3.40 -6.38 -7.77
N VAL A 86 2.41 -5.50 -7.57
CA VAL A 86 2.63 -4.04 -7.53
C VAL A 86 3.53 -3.66 -6.36
N ILE A 87 3.29 -4.23 -5.18
CA ILE A 87 4.06 -3.93 -3.98
C ILE A 87 5.54 -4.36 -4.11
N VAL A 88 5.79 -5.55 -4.62
CA VAL A 88 7.16 -6.02 -4.90
C VAL A 88 7.79 -5.23 -6.05
N GLY A 89 7.01 -4.87 -7.06
CA GLY A 89 7.46 -4.01 -8.17
C GLY A 89 7.93 -2.63 -7.72
N ILE A 90 7.17 -1.97 -6.83
CA ILE A 90 7.57 -0.68 -6.24
C ILE A 90 8.88 -0.83 -5.46
N ALA A 91 9.07 -1.95 -4.75
CA ALA A 91 10.27 -2.21 -3.97
C ALA A 91 11.53 -2.46 -4.83
N LEU A 92 11.38 -2.83 -6.11
CA LEU A 92 12.48 -3.02 -7.06
C LEU A 92 12.92 -1.73 -7.76
N LEU A 93 12.13 -0.65 -7.68
CA LEU A 93 12.44 0.59 -8.39
C LEU A 93 13.75 1.21 -7.87
N PRO A 94 14.62 1.69 -8.77
CA PRO A 94 15.90 2.26 -8.39
C PRO A 94 15.73 3.51 -7.54
N SER A 95 16.60 3.66 -6.55
CA SER A 95 16.49 4.61 -5.45
C SER A 95 17.06 6.01 -5.74
N GLY A 96 17.31 6.33 -7.01
CA GLY A 96 17.95 7.58 -7.46
C GLY A 96 16.98 8.63 -8.01
N GLY A 97 17.25 9.91 -7.73
CA GLY A 97 16.59 11.07 -8.36
C GLY A 97 15.25 11.48 -7.75
N ALA A 98 14.37 12.07 -8.58
CA ALA A 98 13.08 12.67 -8.21
C ALA A 98 12.05 11.71 -7.58
N LEU A 99 12.38 10.41 -7.50
CA LEU A 99 11.51 9.35 -6.98
C LEU A 99 11.87 8.93 -5.55
N SER A 100 12.44 9.85 -4.75
CA SER A 100 12.79 9.57 -3.34
C SER A 100 11.60 9.11 -2.50
N VAL A 101 10.38 9.55 -2.84
CA VAL A 101 9.14 9.11 -2.17
C VAL A 101 8.90 7.62 -2.36
N LEU A 102 9.28 7.02 -3.50
CA LEU A 102 9.13 5.57 -3.74
C LEU A 102 9.96 4.75 -2.76
N ARG A 103 11.05 5.31 -2.23
CA ARG A 103 11.81 4.69 -1.13
C ARG A 103 10.96 4.53 0.12
N ALA A 104 10.14 5.52 0.46
CA ALA A 104 9.26 5.43 1.62
C ALA A 104 8.14 4.40 1.37
N LEU A 105 7.61 4.34 0.14
CA LEU A 105 6.57 3.39 -0.24
C LEU A 105 7.00 1.92 -0.14
N ARG A 106 8.30 1.62 -0.05
CA ARG A 106 8.76 0.25 0.19
C ARG A 106 8.24 -0.34 1.50
N ILE A 107 7.86 0.49 2.48
CA ILE A 107 7.22 0.07 3.73
C ILE A 107 5.85 -0.59 3.50
N LEU A 108 5.19 -0.26 2.38
CA LEU A 108 3.92 -0.88 1.99
C LEU A 108 4.06 -2.39 1.79
N ARG A 109 5.27 -2.93 1.61
CA ARG A 109 5.49 -4.38 1.55
C ARG A 109 5.10 -5.12 2.83
N VAL A 110 5.02 -4.43 3.97
CA VAL A 110 4.47 -5.00 5.21
C VAL A 110 2.98 -5.33 5.04
N LEU A 111 2.25 -4.59 4.20
CA LEU A 111 0.84 -4.84 3.89
C LEU A 111 0.60 -6.19 3.20
N ARG A 112 1.65 -6.85 2.69
CA ARG A 112 1.55 -8.24 2.19
C ARG A 112 1.09 -9.23 3.28
N VAL A 113 1.17 -8.86 4.56
CA VAL A 113 0.53 -9.64 5.64
C VAL A 113 -0.98 -9.79 5.40
N ILE A 114 -1.62 -8.78 4.83
CA ILE A 114 -3.04 -8.78 4.47
C ILE A 114 -3.27 -9.76 3.34
N SER A 115 -2.45 -9.67 2.29
CA SER A 115 -2.58 -10.54 1.13
C SER A 115 -2.24 -12.00 1.46
N ILE A 116 -1.50 -12.34 2.50
CA ILE A 116 -1.23 -13.75 2.84
C ILE A 116 -2.17 -14.33 3.89
N SER A 117 -2.79 -13.47 4.72
CA SER A 117 -3.68 -13.88 5.80
C SER A 117 -5.15 -13.90 5.36
N PRO A 118 -5.81 -15.07 5.30
CA PRO A 118 -7.21 -15.16 4.88
C PRO A 118 -8.16 -14.31 5.74
N SER A 119 -7.92 -14.24 7.04
CA SER A 119 -8.75 -13.43 7.95
C SER A 119 -8.65 -11.94 7.65
N LEU A 120 -7.45 -11.44 7.37
CA LEU A 120 -7.25 -10.03 6.99
C LEU A 120 -7.83 -9.74 5.61
N ARG A 121 -7.73 -10.68 4.66
CA ARG A 121 -8.40 -10.55 3.35
C ARG A 121 -9.90 -10.37 3.52
N THR A 122 -10.54 -11.21 4.33
CA THR A 122 -11.99 -11.13 4.57
C THR A 122 -12.39 -9.79 5.19
N VAL A 123 -11.61 -9.26 6.13
CA VAL A 123 -11.87 -7.93 6.71
C VAL A 123 -11.78 -6.84 5.64
N VAL A 124 -10.70 -6.83 4.84
CA VAL A 124 -10.50 -5.83 3.78
C VAL A 124 -11.54 -5.96 2.68
N GLU A 125 -11.87 -7.17 2.25
CA GLU A 125 -12.93 -7.44 1.27
C GLU A 125 -14.28 -6.96 1.79
N GLY A 126 -14.58 -7.17 3.08
CA GLY A 126 -15.78 -6.64 3.71
C GLY A 126 -15.85 -5.12 3.64
N LEU A 127 -14.76 -4.43 4.00
CA LEU A 127 -14.67 -2.97 3.91
C LEU A 127 -14.85 -2.46 2.48
N VAL A 128 -14.17 -3.08 1.51
CA VAL A 128 -14.26 -2.71 0.09
C VAL A 128 -15.67 -3.00 -0.46
N SER A 129 -16.31 -4.09 -0.05
CA SER A 129 -17.66 -4.46 -0.48
C SER A 129 -18.74 -3.48 -0.01
N ALA A 130 -18.48 -2.72 1.05
CA ALA A 130 -19.38 -1.68 1.54
C ALA A 130 -19.31 -0.38 0.71
N LEU A 131 -18.18 -0.12 0.03
CA LEU A 131 -17.95 1.13 -0.71
C LEU A 131 -18.98 1.38 -1.83
N PRO A 132 -19.34 0.41 -2.69
CA PRO A 132 -20.33 0.64 -3.75
C PRO A 132 -21.69 1.10 -3.21
N GLY A 133 -22.13 0.59 -2.06
CA GLY A 133 -23.39 0.98 -1.42
C GLY A 133 -23.41 2.44 -0.96
N MET A 134 -22.23 3.03 -0.74
CA MET A 134 -22.06 4.43 -0.34
C MET A 134 -21.77 5.37 -1.52
N GLY A 135 -21.68 4.84 -2.75
CA GLY A 135 -21.25 5.62 -3.93
C GLY A 135 -22.05 6.90 -4.14
N SER A 136 -23.38 6.83 -4.04
CA SER A 136 -24.26 8.01 -4.18
C SER A 136 -23.98 9.08 -3.12
N VAL A 137 -23.68 8.67 -1.88
CA VAL A 137 -23.34 9.59 -0.78
C VAL A 137 -21.98 10.23 -1.02
N VAL A 138 -20.99 9.45 -1.46
CA VAL A 138 -19.65 9.96 -1.80
C VAL A 138 -19.74 11.01 -2.93
N VAL A 139 -20.52 10.74 -3.97
CA VAL A 139 -20.72 11.70 -5.08
C VAL A 139 -21.42 12.97 -4.59
N LEU A 140 -22.49 12.84 -3.80
CA LEU A 140 -23.20 14.00 -3.25
C LEU A 140 -22.28 14.85 -2.36
N MET A 141 -21.56 14.21 -1.43
CA MET A 141 -20.60 14.89 -0.56
C MET A 141 -19.49 15.56 -1.36
N SER A 142 -18.99 14.92 -2.42
CA SER A 142 -17.95 15.49 -3.29
C SER A 142 -18.44 16.75 -4.02
N ILE A 143 -19.69 16.77 -4.50
CA ILE A 143 -20.28 17.96 -5.14
C ILE A 143 -20.41 19.10 -4.12
N ILE A 144 -20.92 18.80 -2.92
CA ILE A 144 -21.07 19.79 -1.85
C ILE A 144 -19.70 20.37 -1.47
N PHE A 145 -18.68 19.52 -1.30
CA PHE A 145 -17.32 19.94 -1.02
C PHE A 145 -16.75 20.82 -2.12
N TYR A 146 -16.94 20.45 -3.38
CA TYR A 146 -16.45 21.22 -4.52
C TYR A 146 -17.10 22.62 -4.59
N VAL A 147 -18.43 22.69 -4.49
CA VAL A 147 -19.16 23.97 -4.51
C VAL A 147 -18.76 24.83 -3.32
N GLY A 148 -18.66 24.23 -2.12
CA GLY A 148 -18.19 24.90 -0.91
C GLY A 148 -16.78 25.48 -1.08
N ALA A 149 -15.85 24.71 -1.67
CA ALA A 149 -14.49 25.16 -1.90
C ALA A 149 -14.44 26.34 -2.88
N VAL A 150 -15.22 26.31 -3.97
CA VAL A 150 -15.32 27.43 -4.93
C VAL A 150 -15.84 28.70 -4.24
N ILE A 151 -16.92 28.58 -3.45
CA ILE A 151 -17.49 29.71 -2.71
C ILE A 151 -16.46 30.27 -1.72
N ALA A 152 -15.83 29.41 -0.93
CA ALA A 152 -14.85 29.82 0.07
C ALA A 152 -13.64 30.53 -0.56
N THR A 153 -13.11 30.01 -1.68
CA THR A 153 -12.05 30.71 -2.44
C THR A 153 -12.53 32.10 -2.89
N LYS A 154 -13.74 32.21 -3.44
CA LYS A 154 -14.24 33.50 -3.95
C LYS A 154 -14.49 34.53 -2.85
N LEU A 155 -14.93 34.09 -1.67
CA LEU A 155 -15.27 34.99 -0.56
C LEU A 155 -14.06 35.34 0.31
N PHE A 156 -13.15 34.40 0.55
CA PHE A 156 -12.15 34.52 1.59
C PHE A 156 -10.70 34.54 1.09
N ALA A 157 -10.43 34.32 -0.21
CA ALA A 157 -9.05 34.37 -0.74
C ALA A 157 -8.34 35.72 -0.50
N GLY A 158 -9.09 36.82 -0.45
CA GLY A 158 -8.54 38.16 -0.22
C GLY A 158 -8.30 38.49 1.25
N SER A 159 -9.08 37.92 2.17
CA SER A 159 -9.01 38.22 3.61
C SER A 159 -8.20 37.18 4.39
N HIS A 160 -8.26 35.91 3.99
CA HIS A 160 -7.61 34.77 4.63
C HIS A 160 -6.88 33.90 3.58
N PRO A 161 -5.88 34.45 2.88
CA PRO A 161 -5.17 33.76 1.80
C PRO A 161 -4.46 32.47 2.26
N GLU A 162 -4.05 32.38 3.52
CA GLU A 162 -3.41 31.21 4.11
C GLU A 162 -4.31 29.95 4.06
N PHE A 163 -5.63 30.11 4.11
CA PHE A 163 -6.59 29.02 4.06
C PHE A 163 -7.29 28.91 2.70
N PHE A 164 -7.61 30.05 2.07
CA PHE A 164 -8.54 30.07 0.93
C PHE A 164 -7.93 30.63 -0.37
N SER A 165 -6.60 30.78 -0.47
CA SER A 165 -5.93 31.34 -1.67
C SER A 165 -6.16 30.57 -2.97
N SER A 166 -6.44 29.26 -2.88
CA SER A 166 -6.71 28.41 -4.04
C SER A 166 -7.86 27.44 -3.76
N LEU A 167 -8.38 26.83 -4.82
CA LEU A 167 -9.42 25.81 -4.72
C LEU A 167 -8.96 24.61 -3.86
N GLY A 168 -7.70 24.18 -4.03
CA GLY A 168 -7.11 23.09 -3.25
C GLY A 168 -6.93 23.45 -1.78
N ALA A 169 -6.44 24.66 -1.50
CA ALA A 169 -6.32 25.16 -0.13
C ALA A 169 -7.70 25.23 0.55
N SER A 170 -8.70 25.77 -0.16
CA SER A 170 -10.07 25.87 0.35
C SER A 170 -10.69 24.49 0.61
N ALA A 171 -10.47 23.52 -0.28
CA ALA A 171 -10.93 22.15 -0.09
C ALA A 171 -10.26 21.48 1.12
N TYR A 172 -8.96 21.72 1.34
CA TYR A 172 -8.24 21.23 2.51
C TYR A 172 -8.75 21.87 3.81
N SER A 173 -8.93 23.19 3.86
CA SER A 173 -9.48 23.89 5.02
C SER A 173 -10.93 23.47 5.33
N LEU A 174 -11.77 23.30 4.30
CA LEU A 174 -13.12 22.76 4.49
C LEU A 174 -13.11 21.31 4.99
N PHE A 175 -12.10 20.51 4.61
CA PHE A 175 -11.91 19.18 5.16
C PHE A 175 -11.56 19.23 6.64
N GLN A 176 -10.64 20.12 7.06
CA GLN A 176 -10.33 20.34 8.49
C GLN A 176 -11.58 20.74 9.28
N ILE A 177 -12.36 21.70 8.75
CA ILE A 177 -13.62 22.14 9.35
C ILE A 177 -14.63 20.99 9.46
N MET A 178 -14.77 20.16 8.42
CA MET A 178 -15.64 18.97 8.46
C MET A 178 -15.20 17.98 9.55
N THR A 179 -13.88 17.80 9.74
CA THR A 179 -13.34 16.96 10.81
C THR A 179 -13.39 17.63 12.20
N LEU A 180 -13.92 18.87 12.28
CA LEU A 180 -13.98 19.70 13.48
C LEU A 180 -12.61 19.95 14.11
N GLU A 181 -11.55 19.94 13.31
CA GLU A 181 -10.19 20.21 13.76
C GLU A 181 -9.95 21.71 13.73
N SER A 182 -9.73 22.33 14.91
CA SER A 182 -9.41 23.75 15.09
C SER A 182 -10.31 24.72 14.31
N TRP A 183 -11.62 24.43 14.26
CA TRP A 183 -12.57 25.14 13.39
C TRP A 183 -13.08 26.47 13.94
N SER A 184 -12.83 26.78 15.23
CA SER A 184 -13.27 27.99 15.94
C SER A 184 -12.15 28.62 16.75
#